data_AF-A0A532UU76-F1
#
_entry.id   AF-A0A532UU76-F1
#
_cell.length_a   1.000
_cell.length_b   1.000
_cell.length_c   1.000
_cell.angle_alpha   90.00
_cell.angle_beta   90.00
_cell.angle_gamma   90.00
#
_symmetry.space_group_name_H-M   'P 1'
#
loop_
_entity.id
_entity.type
_entity.pdbx_description
1 polymer ?
#
loop_
_entity_poly.entity_id
_entity_poly.type
_entity_poly.pdbx_seq_one_letter_code
_entity_poly.pdbx_strand_id
1 'polypeptide(L)'
;MLDRIRGQGRYDCIVTLSGGRDSSYMLLKAVRDYKLKALAFNYRNPFTHPVASENIRRLQKCLGVDLIQFELPGVHLRTMRHNLLSWMCNPSPAMVPMMCVGCKTLWKTVLCTAWRYGVRAAFSGGNPYEQTTFKRELLGVDAEASVAKYYTSYIFGLAREVGKNIRYLAPKVLPPTILGYLYSSPQAPFVRLLGRGLTRISLFKYLPWSESEVLSRVRDELDWHSPPDYPSTWRFDCKVDDVKNYIYLRLVGVTEKDDFYSRMVRAGLMTRDEALVRVKRENEVDIDLVKAVLAEVGIPLERLDRAIDRYLEAHPR
;
A
#
# COMPACT_ATOMS: atom_id res chain seq x y z
N MET A 1 6.80 19.91 -17.56
CA MET A 1 6.75 19.78 -16.07
C MET A 1 8.11 19.35 -15.52
N LEU A 2 8.69 18.26 -16.02
CA LEU A 2 9.99 17.77 -15.54
C LEU A 2 11.14 18.78 -15.72
N ASP A 3 11.12 19.57 -16.80
CA ASP A 3 12.13 20.62 -17.01
C ASP A 3 12.07 21.73 -15.95
N ARG A 4 10.91 21.93 -15.32
CA ARG A 4 10.72 22.93 -14.25
C ARG A 4 11.26 22.46 -12.90
N ILE A 5 11.67 21.20 -12.75
CA ILE A 5 12.19 20.66 -11.48
C ILE A 5 13.66 20.25 -11.57
N ARG A 6 14.21 20.11 -12.78
CA ARG A 6 15.58 19.66 -13.02
C ARG A 6 16.58 20.76 -12.66
N GLY A 7 17.69 20.37 -12.02
CA GLY A 7 18.85 21.23 -11.77
C GLY A 7 18.67 22.30 -10.70
N GLN A 8 17.58 22.25 -9.90
CA GLN A 8 17.29 23.27 -8.89
C GLN A 8 17.99 23.05 -7.54
N GLY A 9 18.74 21.97 -7.39
CA GLY A 9 19.44 21.63 -6.16
C GLY A 9 20.19 20.31 -6.26
N ARG A 10 20.48 19.70 -5.09
CA ARG A 10 21.15 18.39 -5.02
C ARG A 10 20.29 17.28 -5.64
N TYR A 11 18.98 17.33 -5.44
CA TYR A 11 18.03 16.37 -6.00
C TYR A 11 16.90 17.09 -6.74
N ASP A 12 16.47 16.51 -7.85
CA ASP A 12 15.36 17.01 -8.66
C ASP A 12 14.01 16.52 -8.13
N CYS A 13 13.98 15.31 -7.55
CA CYS A 13 12.77 14.69 -7.04
C CYS A 13 13.03 13.69 -5.91
N ILE A 14 11.99 13.45 -5.10
CA ILE A 14 11.88 12.30 -4.20
C ILE A 14 11.10 11.20 -4.92
N VAL A 15 11.55 9.95 -4.78
CA VAL A 15 10.83 8.78 -5.31
C VAL A 15 10.53 7.81 -4.18
N THR A 16 9.24 7.59 -3.88
CA THR A 16 8.87 6.64 -2.81
C THR A 16 9.06 5.20 -3.28
N LEU A 17 9.86 4.43 -2.54
CA LEU A 17 10.31 3.10 -2.93
C LEU A 17 9.87 2.05 -1.91
N SER A 18 9.19 0.99 -2.35
CA SER A 18 8.81 -0.16 -1.50
C SER A 18 9.60 -1.44 -1.80
N GLY A 19 10.28 -1.50 -2.94
CA GLY A 19 10.94 -2.72 -3.44
C GLY A 19 10.04 -3.60 -4.29
N GLY A 20 8.74 -3.29 -4.38
CA GLY A 20 7.82 -3.89 -5.35
C GLY A 20 8.05 -3.39 -6.77
N ARG A 21 7.53 -4.13 -7.76
CA ARG A 21 7.77 -3.91 -9.20
C ARG A 21 7.46 -2.48 -9.68
N ASP A 22 6.31 -1.93 -9.28
CA ASP A 22 5.84 -0.62 -9.77
C ASP A 22 6.67 0.53 -9.21
N SER A 23 7.03 0.48 -7.92
CA SER A 23 7.92 1.47 -7.30
C SER A 23 9.35 1.41 -7.86
N SER A 24 9.79 0.20 -8.22
CA SER A 24 11.10 -0.06 -8.82
C SER A 24 11.18 0.51 -10.24
N TYR A 25 10.16 0.22 -11.06
CA TYR A 25 10.01 0.79 -12.39
C TYR A 25 9.91 2.32 -12.36
N MET A 26 9.20 2.88 -11.39
CA MET A 26 9.13 4.33 -11.22
C MET A 26 10.50 4.97 -10.97
N LEU A 27 11.33 4.35 -10.12
CA LEU A 27 12.70 4.82 -9.87
C LEU A 27 13.58 4.67 -11.12
N LEU A 28 13.45 3.54 -11.83
CA LEU A 28 14.09 3.31 -13.13
C LEU A 28 13.80 4.46 -14.09
N LYS A 29 12.51 4.76 -14.32
CA LYS A 29 12.05 5.81 -15.24
C LYS A 29 12.59 7.18 -14.83
N ALA A 30 12.53 7.51 -13.54
CA ALA A 30 13.04 8.78 -13.04
C ALA A 30 14.53 8.98 -13.37
N VAL A 31 15.35 7.95 -13.15
CA VAL A 31 16.81 8.03 -13.30
C VAL A 31 17.25 7.82 -14.75
N ARG A 32 16.85 6.70 -15.37
CA ARG A 32 17.36 6.28 -16.68
C ARG A 32 16.68 6.99 -17.84
N ASP A 33 15.37 7.18 -17.78
CA ASP A 33 14.63 7.75 -18.92
C ASP A 33 14.52 9.27 -18.80
N TYR A 34 14.20 9.77 -17.61
CA TYR A 34 14.00 11.21 -17.38
C TYR A 34 15.25 11.93 -16.88
N LYS A 35 16.35 11.20 -16.64
CA LYS A 35 17.65 11.75 -16.23
C LYS A 35 17.54 12.70 -15.02
N LEU A 36 16.69 12.34 -14.06
CA LEU A 36 16.49 13.11 -12.83
C LEU A 36 17.46 12.63 -11.74
N LYS A 37 17.99 13.57 -10.96
CA LYS A 37 18.70 13.31 -9.71
C LYS A 37 17.70 12.91 -8.63
N ALA A 38 17.33 11.63 -8.61
CA ALA A 38 16.33 11.10 -7.69
C ALA A 38 16.92 10.82 -6.30
N LEU A 39 16.22 11.28 -5.26
CA LEU A 39 16.38 10.83 -3.88
C LEU A 39 15.41 9.68 -3.62
N ALA A 40 15.92 8.46 -3.52
CA ALA A 40 15.09 7.31 -3.16
C ALA A 40 14.67 7.42 -1.69
N PHE A 41 13.39 7.17 -1.42
CA PHE A 41 12.83 7.34 -0.08
C PHE A 41 11.99 6.13 0.30
N ASN A 42 12.42 5.41 1.32
CA ASN A 42 11.81 4.17 1.75
C ASN A 42 11.40 4.23 3.23
N TYR A 43 10.24 3.67 3.54
CA TYR A 43 9.86 3.34 4.89
C TYR A 43 10.37 1.93 5.21
N ARG A 44 11.20 1.79 6.24
CA ARG A 44 11.61 0.47 6.77
C ARG A 44 10.45 -0.14 7.56
N ASN A 45 9.50 -0.67 6.80
CA ASN A 45 8.36 -1.37 7.33
C ASN A 45 8.84 -2.70 7.95
N PRO A 46 8.52 -3.00 9.24
CA PRO A 46 8.91 -4.26 9.89
C PRO A 46 8.40 -5.50 9.15
N PHE A 47 7.33 -5.37 8.35
CA PHE A 47 6.75 -6.47 7.59
C PHE A 47 7.18 -6.53 6.12
N THR A 48 8.20 -5.75 5.72
CA THR A 48 8.73 -5.84 4.35
C THR A 48 9.29 -7.23 4.07
N HIS A 49 8.94 -7.80 2.92
CA HIS A 49 9.48 -9.09 2.51
C HIS A 49 10.99 -9.00 2.25
N PRO A 50 11.81 -10.01 2.63
CA PRO A 50 13.26 -9.99 2.44
C PRO A 50 13.69 -9.71 0.99
N VAL A 51 13.02 -10.32 0.02
CA VAL A 51 13.26 -10.06 -1.43
C VAL A 51 13.01 -8.60 -1.80
N ALA A 52 11.96 -7.95 -1.27
CA ALA A 52 11.72 -6.53 -1.53
C ALA A 52 12.82 -5.65 -0.89
N SER A 53 13.32 -6.03 0.28
CA SER A 53 14.46 -5.34 0.91
C SER A 53 15.74 -5.49 0.09
N GLU A 54 15.98 -6.67 -0.48
CA GLU A 54 17.11 -6.90 -1.38
C GLU A 54 16.96 -6.12 -2.68
N ASN A 55 15.77 -6.09 -3.27
CA ASN A 55 15.48 -5.26 -4.43
C ASN A 55 15.81 -3.79 -4.15
N ILE A 56 15.41 -3.23 -3.00
CA ILE A 56 15.79 -1.85 -2.63
C ILE A 56 17.31 -1.62 -2.69
N ARG A 57 18.11 -2.57 -2.17
CA ARG A 57 19.58 -2.50 -2.21
C ARG A 57 20.13 -2.58 -3.64
N ARG A 58 19.61 -3.50 -4.45
CA ARG A 58 19.97 -3.64 -5.87
C ARG A 58 19.67 -2.36 -6.63
N LEU A 59 18.45 -1.83 -6.51
CA LEU A 59 18.05 -0.58 -7.15
C LEU A 59 18.95 0.59 -6.76
N GLN A 60 19.28 0.73 -5.47
CA GLN A 60 20.21 1.76 -4.99
C GLN A 60 21.57 1.64 -5.70
N LYS A 61 22.13 0.43 -5.75
CA LYS A 61 23.44 0.15 -6.36
C LYS A 61 23.42 0.34 -7.88
N CYS A 62 22.46 -0.25 -8.57
CA CYS A 62 22.35 -0.25 -10.04
C CYS A 62 22.05 1.15 -10.61
N LEU A 63 21.33 1.99 -9.86
CA LEU A 63 20.98 3.35 -10.29
C LEU A 63 21.90 4.43 -9.71
N GLY A 64 22.75 4.10 -8.74
CA GLY A 64 23.65 5.06 -8.10
C GLY A 64 22.92 6.20 -7.41
N VAL A 65 21.78 5.91 -6.77
CA VAL A 65 20.95 6.91 -6.10
C VAL A 65 21.19 6.96 -4.60
N ASP A 66 21.06 8.15 -4.02
CA ASP A 66 21.00 8.30 -2.56
C ASP A 66 19.68 7.72 -2.04
N LEU A 67 19.74 6.97 -0.95
CA LEU A 67 18.59 6.33 -0.31
C LEU A 67 18.44 6.84 1.12
N ILE A 68 17.29 7.44 1.43
CA ILE A 68 16.87 7.72 2.80
C ILE A 68 15.87 6.67 3.24
N GLN A 69 16.17 6.06 4.38
CA GLN A 69 15.28 5.15 5.07
C GLN A 69 14.86 5.74 6.41
N PHE A 70 13.56 5.77 6.66
CA PHE A 70 13.01 6.16 7.96
C PHE A 70 12.26 5.00 8.58
N GLU A 71 12.13 5.06 9.90
CA GLU A 71 11.44 4.07 10.72
C GLU A 71 10.46 4.76 11.66
N LEU A 72 9.52 3.98 12.19
CA LEU A 72 8.61 4.41 13.24
C LEU A 72 8.71 3.40 14.40
N PRO A 73 9.78 3.47 15.21
CA PRO A 73 10.11 2.43 16.19
C PRO A 73 8.93 2.08 17.10
N GLY A 74 8.53 0.80 17.02
CA GLY A 74 7.41 0.24 17.80
C GLY A 74 6.02 0.79 17.46
N VAL A 75 5.87 1.87 16.68
CA VAL A 75 4.55 2.43 16.34
C VAL A 75 3.79 1.46 15.45
N HIS A 76 4.42 0.95 14.38
CA HIS A 76 3.74 0.08 13.44
C HIS A 76 3.29 -1.23 14.11
N LEU A 77 4.20 -1.93 14.80
CA LEU A 77 3.89 -3.15 15.54
C LEU A 77 2.79 -2.93 16.59
N ARG A 78 2.85 -1.84 17.39
CA ARG A 78 1.80 -1.51 18.35
C ARG A 78 0.45 -1.26 17.69
N THR A 79 0.42 -0.47 16.61
CA THR A 79 -0.83 -0.15 15.91
C THR A 79 -1.43 -1.38 15.24
N MET A 80 -0.63 -2.21 14.58
CA MET A 80 -1.10 -3.45 13.97
C MET A 80 -1.65 -4.41 15.03
N ARG A 81 -0.88 -4.72 16.08
CA ARG A 81 -1.33 -5.59 17.18
C ARG A 81 -2.64 -5.09 17.78
N HIS A 82 -2.71 -3.82 18.14
CA HIS A 82 -3.90 -3.26 18.78
C HIS A 82 -5.11 -3.23 17.84
N ASN A 83 -4.93 -2.86 16.57
CA ASN A 83 -6.03 -2.80 15.62
C ASN A 83 -6.53 -4.20 15.25
N LEU A 84 -5.64 -5.19 15.14
CA LEU A 84 -6.05 -6.58 14.90
C LEU A 84 -6.76 -7.17 16.13
N LEU A 85 -6.28 -6.91 17.35
CA LEU A 85 -6.99 -7.29 18.58
C LEU A 85 -8.36 -6.60 18.69
N SER A 86 -8.45 -5.33 18.32
CA SER A 86 -9.70 -4.58 18.30
C SER A 86 -10.67 -5.19 17.28
N TRP A 87 -10.18 -5.45 16.07
CA TRP A 87 -10.93 -6.11 15.01
C TRP A 87 -11.48 -7.46 15.46
N MET A 88 -10.67 -8.31 16.11
CA MET A 88 -11.14 -9.61 16.61
C MET A 88 -12.23 -9.50 17.69
N CYS A 89 -12.34 -8.39 18.42
CA CYS A 89 -13.43 -8.18 19.39
C CYS A 89 -14.77 -7.88 18.74
N ASN A 90 -14.77 -7.17 17.60
CA ASN A 90 -15.98 -6.90 16.82
C ASN A 90 -15.59 -6.87 15.33
N PRO A 91 -15.53 -8.04 14.66
CA PRO A 91 -15.02 -8.16 13.31
C PRO A 91 -15.91 -7.43 12.30
N SER A 92 -15.25 -6.76 11.35
CA SER A 92 -15.91 -6.09 10.23
C SER A 92 -15.00 -6.13 9.01
N PRO A 93 -15.44 -6.65 7.85
CA PRO A 93 -14.63 -6.63 6.63
C PRO A 93 -14.19 -5.22 6.25
N ALA A 94 -15.00 -4.20 6.55
CA ALA A 94 -14.70 -2.78 6.30
C ALA A 94 -13.46 -2.30 7.08
N MET A 95 -13.20 -2.90 8.25
CA MET A 95 -12.16 -2.47 9.18
C MET A 95 -10.84 -3.23 9.05
N VAL A 96 -10.74 -4.25 8.18
CA VAL A 96 -9.48 -4.96 7.89
C VAL A 96 -8.35 -3.99 7.53
N PRO A 97 -8.52 -2.92 6.71
CA PRO A 97 -7.43 -2.00 6.40
C PRO A 97 -6.86 -1.21 7.59
N MET A 98 -7.55 -1.20 8.74
CA MET A 98 -7.07 -0.50 9.94
C MET A 98 -5.75 -1.07 10.46
N MET A 99 -5.44 -2.35 10.23
CA MET A 99 -4.17 -2.93 10.65
C MET A 99 -2.96 -2.29 9.96
N CYS A 100 -3.15 -1.68 8.78
CA CYS A 100 -2.10 -1.02 8.01
C CYS A 100 -1.96 0.48 8.31
N VAL A 101 -2.65 1.02 9.31
CA VAL A 101 -2.66 2.47 9.57
C VAL A 101 -1.27 3.05 9.86
N GLY A 102 -0.38 2.26 10.46
CA GLY A 102 1.00 2.65 10.74
C GLY A 102 1.82 2.99 9.48
N CYS A 103 1.51 2.39 8.32
CA CYS A 103 2.17 2.72 7.05
C CYS A 103 1.72 4.06 6.46
N LYS A 104 0.55 4.57 6.85
CA LYS A 104 -0.08 5.72 6.18
C LYS A 104 0.58 7.06 6.54
N THR A 105 1.56 7.09 7.44
CA THR A 105 2.28 8.32 7.80
C THR A 105 3.42 8.67 6.84
N LEU A 106 3.68 7.85 5.80
CA LEU A 106 4.75 8.05 4.82
C LEU A 106 4.82 9.48 4.27
N TRP A 107 3.69 10.06 3.85
CA TRP A 107 3.67 11.37 3.23
C TRP A 107 4.04 12.51 4.17
N LYS A 108 3.83 12.36 5.49
CA LYS A 108 4.34 13.32 6.47
C LYS A 108 5.85 13.42 6.36
N THR A 109 6.54 12.28 6.35
CA THR A 109 8.00 12.23 6.28
C THR A 109 8.53 12.64 4.91
N VAL A 110 7.80 12.32 3.82
CA VAL A 110 8.12 12.82 2.48
C VAL A 110 8.09 14.35 2.44
N LEU A 111 7.07 14.99 3.01
CA LEU A 111 6.98 16.46 3.07
C LEU A 111 8.14 17.07 3.88
N CYS A 112 8.43 16.52 5.06
CA CYS A 112 9.57 16.98 5.87
C CYS A 112 10.90 16.82 5.14
N THR A 113 11.09 15.72 4.41
CA THR A 113 12.30 15.45 3.62
C THR A 113 12.40 16.40 2.43
N ALA A 114 11.29 16.62 1.71
CA ALA A 114 11.24 17.56 0.61
C ALA A 114 11.63 18.97 1.06
N TRP A 115 11.10 19.41 2.21
CA TRP A 115 11.47 20.69 2.80
C TRP A 115 12.95 20.75 3.20
N ARG A 116 13.46 19.73 3.91
CA ARG A 116 14.85 19.66 4.39
C ARG A 116 15.88 19.71 3.26
N TYR A 117 15.59 19.06 2.13
CA TYR A 117 16.51 18.99 0.98
C TYR A 117 16.15 19.98 -0.14
N GLY A 118 15.17 20.85 0.05
CA GLY A 118 14.73 21.82 -0.95
C GLY A 118 14.12 21.20 -2.22
N VAL A 119 13.63 19.96 -2.15
CA VAL A 119 13.10 19.23 -3.31
C VAL A 119 11.66 19.63 -3.61
N ARG A 120 11.36 19.91 -4.87
CA ARG A 120 10.05 20.44 -5.32
C ARG A 120 9.17 19.43 -6.06
N ALA A 121 9.61 18.19 -6.21
CA ALA A 121 8.80 17.10 -6.75
C ALA A 121 8.90 15.81 -5.92
N ALA A 122 7.78 15.10 -5.79
CA ALA A 122 7.72 13.76 -5.21
C ALA A 122 6.88 12.83 -6.08
N PHE A 123 7.43 11.66 -6.40
CA PHE A 123 6.81 10.64 -7.24
C PHE A 123 6.16 9.53 -6.40
N SER A 124 4.99 9.07 -6.86
CA SER A 124 4.26 7.93 -6.31
C SER A 124 3.89 6.91 -7.39
N GLY A 125 4.09 5.63 -7.11
CA GLY A 125 4.01 4.55 -8.10
C GLY A 125 2.67 3.81 -8.17
N GLY A 126 1.60 4.31 -7.53
CA GLY A 126 0.30 3.63 -7.58
C GLY A 126 -0.24 3.58 -9.02
N ASN A 127 -0.58 2.38 -9.50
CA ASN A 127 -1.20 2.20 -10.81
C ASN A 127 -2.74 2.32 -10.74
N PRO A 128 -3.43 2.70 -11.82
CA PRO A 128 -4.88 2.95 -11.81
C PRO A 128 -5.73 1.70 -11.50
N TYR A 129 -5.19 0.51 -11.74
CA TYR A 129 -5.90 -0.75 -11.59
C TYR A 129 -5.89 -1.26 -10.14
N GLU A 130 -5.03 -0.73 -9.25
CA GLU A 130 -4.99 -1.12 -7.82
C GLU A 130 -6.17 -0.61 -6.97
N GLN A 131 -7.13 0.10 -7.57
CA GLN A 131 -8.26 0.64 -6.83
C GLN A 131 -9.18 -0.48 -6.34
N THR A 132 -9.32 -0.55 -5.01
CA THR A 132 -10.15 -1.54 -4.31
C THR A 132 -11.57 -1.00 -4.08
N THR A 133 -12.48 -1.35 -4.98
CA THR A 133 -13.90 -0.99 -4.97
C THR A 133 -14.66 -1.67 -3.84
N PHE A 134 -14.44 -2.97 -3.60
CA PHE A 134 -15.21 -3.69 -2.58
C PHE A 134 -15.01 -3.10 -1.17
N LYS A 135 -13.81 -2.55 -0.88
CA LYS A 135 -13.52 -1.90 0.40
C LYS A 135 -14.27 -0.58 0.59
N ARG A 136 -14.56 0.12 -0.51
CA ARG A 136 -15.36 1.35 -0.50
C ARG A 136 -16.82 1.03 -0.22
N GLU A 137 -17.35 0.02 -0.90
CA GLU A 137 -18.71 -0.49 -0.69
C GLU A 137 -18.92 -0.95 0.77
N LEU A 138 -17.95 -1.66 1.34
CA LEU A 138 -17.97 -2.07 2.76
C LEU A 138 -18.06 -0.88 3.74
N LEU A 139 -17.58 0.30 3.35
CA LEU A 139 -17.69 1.54 4.14
C LEU A 139 -18.92 2.39 3.75
N GLY A 140 -19.75 1.94 2.81
CA GLY A 140 -20.89 2.70 2.29
C GLY A 140 -20.46 3.90 1.43
N VAL A 141 -19.30 3.81 0.78
CA VAL A 141 -18.80 4.84 -0.14
C VAL A 141 -19.10 4.41 -1.57
N ASP A 142 -20.00 5.16 -2.20
CA ASP A 142 -20.37 5.01 -3.61
C ASP A 142 -19.13 5.06 -4.53
N ALA A 143 -19.03 4.06 -5.41
CA ALA A 143 -17.93 3.91 -6.37
C ALA A 143 -17.76 5.14 -7.30
N GLU A 144 -18.85 5.84 -7.62
CA GLU A 144 -18.88 6.99 -8.55
C GLU A 144 -18.88 8.35 -7.84
N ALA A 145 -18.60 8.38 -6.54
CA ALA A 145 -18.57 9.61 -5.76
C ALA A 145 -17.48 10.59 -6.27
N SER A 146 -17.84 11.88 -6.37
CA SER A 146 -16.87 12.96 -6.56
C SER A 146 -15.81 12.95 -5.45
N VAL A 147 -14.62 13.52 -5.70
CA VAL A 147 -13.52 13.48 -4.71
C VAL A 147 -13.92 14.03 -3.34
N ALA A 148 -14.71 15.11 -3.29
CA ALA A 148 -15.18 15.68 -2.04
C ALA A 148 -16.19 14.75 -1.32
N LYS A 149 -17.17 14.22 -2.08
CA LYS A 149 -18.16 13.25 -1.57
C LYS A 149 -17.50 11.96 -1.10
N TYR A 150 -16.44 11.51 -1.78
CA TYR A 150 -15.63 10.37 -1.38
C TYR A 150 -15.04 10.56 0.02
N TYR A 151 -14.36 11.69 0.28
CA TYR A 151 -13.73 11.93 1.59
C TYR A 151 -14.77 12.04 2.71
N THR A 152 -15.89 12.74 2.48
CA THR A 152 -16.94 12.87 3.49
C THR A 152 -17.60 11.52 3.77
N SER A 153 -18.05 10.79 2.75
CA SER A 153 -18.65 9.46 2.90
C SER A 153 -17.68 8.46 3.55
N TYR A 154 -16.40 8.50 3.19
CA TYR A 154 -15.38 7.63 3.79
C TYR A 154 -15.21 7.91 5.29
N ILE A 155 -15.15 9.19 5.69
CA ILE A 155 -15.04 9.58 7.10
C ILE A 155 -16.30 9.15 7.87
N PHE A 156 -17.50 9.36 7.34
CA PHE A 156 -18.73 8.93 7.98
C PHE A 156 -18.82 7.41 8.12
N GLY A 157 -18.46 6.66 7.06
CA GLY A 157 -18.40 5.19 7.08
C GLY A 157 -17.42 4.68 8.13
N LEU A 158 -16.22 5.26 8.18
CA LEU A 158 -15.22 4.92 9.19
C LEU A 158 -15.69 5.26 10.60
N ALA A 159 -16.31 6.43 10.80
CA ALA A 159 -16.85 6.83 12.11
C ALA A 159 -17.94 5.87 12.59
N ARG A 160 -18.82 5.41 11.70
CA ARG A 160 -19.83 4.38 11.99
C ARG A 160 -19.20 3.08 12.46
N GLU A 161 -18.19 2.58 11.74
CA GLU A 161 -17.49 1.35 12.11
C GLU A 161 -16.69 1.49 13.42
N VAL A 162 -16.08 2.66 13.67
CA VAL A 162 -15.43 2.98 14.95
C VAL A 162 -16.44 3.06 16.08
N GLY A 163 -17.65 3.60 15.84
CA GLY A 163 -18.74 3.63 16.82
C GLY A 163 -19.19 2.23 17.26
N LYS A 164 -19.13 1.23 16.36
CA LYS A 164 -19.39 -0.19 16.69
C LYS A 164 -18.28 -0.80 17.55
N ASN A 165 -17.09 -0.20 17.60
CA ASN A 165 -15.93 -0.75 18.30
C ASN A 165 -15.01 0.36 18.84
N ILE A 166 -15.32 0.84 20.05
CA ILE A 166 -14.62 1.98 20.66
C ILE A 166 -13.12 1.71 20.87
N ARG A 167 -12.68 0.45 20.83
CA ARG A 167 -11.27 0.07 21.03
C ARG A 167 -10.35 0.75 20.01
N TYR A 168 -10.85 1.11 18.82
CA TYR A 168 -10.08 1.91 17.85
C TYR A 168 -9.73 3.33 18.33
N LEU A 169 -10.39 3.84 19.38
CA LEU A 169 -10.13 5.15 19.98
C LEU A 169 -9.10 5.10 21.13
N ALA A 170 -8.44 3.97 21.38
CA ALA A 170 -7.49 3.86 22.47
C ALA A 170 -6.34 4.89 22.34
N PRO A 171 -5.94 5.59 23.42
CA PRO A 171 -4.97 6.69 23.36
C PRO A 171 -3.63 6.33 22.71
N LYS A 172 -3.19 5.07 22.85
CA LYS A 172 -1.93 4.58 22.28
C LYS A 172 -1.93 4.40 20.75
N VAL A 173 -3.11 4.30 20.11
CA VAL A 173 -3.24 4.17 18.65
C VAL A 173 -3.93 5.35 17.99
N LEU A 174 -4.64 6.16 18.75
CA LEU A 174 -5.40 7.28 18.20
C LEU A 174 -4.49 8.32 17.50
N PRO A 175 -3.37 8.80 18.09
CA PRO A 175 -2.47 9.72 17.40
C PRO A 175 -1.89 9.19 16.07
N PRO A 176 -1.29 7.98 16.00
CA PRO A 176 -0.81 7.46 14.72
C PRO A 176 -1.94 7.18 13.74
N THR A 177 -3.14 6.85 14.21
CA THR A 177 -4.32 6.68 13.34
C THR A 177 -4.73 8.01 12.70
N ILE A 178 -4.89 9.07 13.50
CA ILE A 178 -5.23 10.41 13.01
C ILE A 178 -4.16 10.86 12.01
N LEU A 179 -2.88 10.80 12.38
CA LEU A 179 -1.79 11.15 11.47
C LEU A 179 -1.80 10.30 10.20
N GLY A 180 -2.01 8.99 10.31
CA GLY A 180 -2.12 8.10 9.17
C GLY A 180 -3.20 8.53 8.20
N TYR A 181 -4.39 8.93 8.67
CA TYR A 181 -5.46 9.39 7.79
C TYR A 181 -5.21 10.79 7.19
N LEU A 182 -4.69 11.73 7.98
CA LEU A 182 -4.34 13.07 7.51
C LEU A 182 -3.26 13.04 6.41
N TYR A 183 -2.36 12.06 6.44
CA TYR A 183 -1.26 11.90 5.49
C TYR A 183 -1.39 10.67 4.59
N SER A 184 -2.59 10.09 4.47
CA SER A 184 -2.80 8.76 3.88
C SER A 184 -2.41 8.61 2.40
N SER A 185 -2.33 9.70 1.65
CA SER A 185 -2.04 9.68 0.22
C SER A 185 -1.44 11.01 -0.25
N PRO A 186 -0.85 11.07 -1.45
CA PRO A 186 -0.42 12.34 -2.03
C PRO A 186 -1.59 13.32 -2.25
N GLN A 187 -2.83 12.83 -2.27
CA GLN A 187 -4.03 13.64 -2.48
C GLN A 187 -4.74 14.02 -1.18
N ALA A 188 -4.27 13.55 -0.02
CA ALA A 188 -4.87 13.85 1.27
C ALA A 188 -4.90 15.36 1.55
N PRO A 189 -5.96 15.92 2.16
CA PRO A 189 -6.12 17.37 2.34
C PRO A 189 -4.94 18.04 3.05
N PHE A 190 -4.41 17.43 4.12
CA PHE A 190 -3.27 17.96 4.85
C PHE A 190 -1.97 17.91 4.04
N VAL A 191 -1.79 16.88 3.21
CA VAL A 191 -0.65 16.79 2.29
C VAL A 191 -0.73 17.88 1.23
N ARG A 192 -1.94 18.18 0.73
CA ARG A 192 -2.16 19.28 -0.23
C ARG A 192 -1.95 20.65 0.41
N LEU A 193 -2.39 20.83 1.66
CA LEU A 193 -2.28 22.09 2.40
C LEU A 193 -0.82 22.40 2.77
N LEU A 194 -0.12 21.45 3.38
CA LEU A 194 1.26 21.65 3.84
C LEU A 194 2.28 21.51 2.71
N GLY A 195 1.93 20.80 1.63
CA GLY A 195 2.79 20.58 0.46
C GLY A 195 2.49 21.49 -0.73
N ARG A 196 1.98 22.72 -0.54
CA ARG A 196 1.64 23.63 -1.67
C ARG A 196 2.81 23.87 -2.63
N GLY A 197 4.05 23.89 -2.13
CA GLY A 197 5.27 24.02 -2.95
C GLY A 197 5.83 22.71 -3.51
N LEU A 198 5.21 21.56 -3.21
CA LEU A 198 5.64 20.24 -3.66
C LEU A 198 4.73 19.72 -4.77
N THR A 199 5.29 19.52 -5.96
CA THR A 199 4.60 18.86 -7.07
C THR A 199 4.55 17.35 -6.80
N ARG A 200 3.34 16.80 -6.67
CA ARG A 200 3.12 15.37 -6.40
C ARG A 200 2.73 14.66 -7.69
N ILE A 201 3.60 13.78 -8.17
CA ILE A 201 3.49 13.15 -9.49
C ILE A 201 3.13 11.67 -9.31
N SER A 202 1.96 11.27 -9.79
CA SER A 202 1.60 9.86 -9.88
C SER A 202 1.97 9.35 -11.26
N LEU A 203 2.99 8.51 -11.37
CA LEU A 203 3.62 8.16 -12.66
C LEU A 203 2.58 7.66 -13.68
N PHE A 204 1.78 6.66 -13.30
CA PHE A 204 0.78 6.03 -14.17
C PHE A 204 -0.49 6.84 -14.39
N LYS A 205 -0.52 8.12 -13.98
CA LYS A 205 -1.51 9.08 -14.52
C LYS A 205 -1.08 9.69 -15.85
N TYR A 206 0.22 9.63 -16.16
CA TYR A 206 0.82 10.20 -17.35
C TYR A 206 1.34 9.15 -18.33
N LEU A 207 1.47 7.90 -17.87
CA LEU A 207 1.90 6.76 -18.68
C LEU A 207 0.88 5.64 -18.59
N PRO A 208 0.61 4.92 -19.69
CA PRO A 208 -0.12 3.66 -19.61
C PRO A 208 0.68 2.68 -18.75
N TRP A 209 -0.02 1.89 -17.93
CA TRP A 209 0.59 0.83 -17.16
C TRP A 209 0.51 -0.48 -17.95
N SER A 210 1.65 -1.15 -18.12
CA SER A 210 1.76 -2.47 -18.73
C SER A 210 2.55 -3.40 -17.82
N GLU A 211 1.95 -4.51 -17.40
CA GLU A 211 2.62 -5.48 -16.50
C GLU A 211 3.89 -6.04 -17.13
N SER A 212 3.84 -6.35 -18.43
CA SER A 212 4.96 -6.94 -19.16
C SER A 212 6.14 -5.98 -19.28
N GLU A 213 5.88 -4.71 -19.60
CA GLU A 213 6.92 -3.68 -19.67
C GLU A 213 7.52 -3.40 -18.29
N VAL A 214 6.68 -3.27 -17.26
CA VAL A 214 7.15 -3.03 -15.89
C VAL A 214 8.08 -4.16 -15.46
N LEU A 215 7.67 -5.41 -15.64
CA LEU A 215 8.44 -6.58 -15.22
C LEU A 215 9.70 -6.79 -16.05
N SER A 216 9.65 -6.63 -17.38
CA SER A 216 10.83 -6.81 -18.23
C SER A 216 11.91 -5.80 -17.85
N ARG A 217 11.57 -4.51 -17.79
CA ARG A 217 12.57 -3.46 -17.52
C ARG A 217 13.19 -3.57 -16.13
N VAL A 218 12.41 -3.87 -15.09
CA VAL A 218 13.00 -4.01 -13.74
C VAL A 218 13.87 -5.27 -13.62
N ARG A 219 13.52 -6.37 -14.30
CA ARG A 219 14.34 -7.59 -14.30
C ARG A 219 15.63 -7.38 -15.08
N ASP A 220 15.50 -6.89 -16.32
CA ASP A 220 16.60 -6.83 -17.27
C ASP A 220 17.58 -5.70 -16.95
N GLU A 221 17.09 -4.55 -16.48
CA GLU A 221 17.96 -3.38 -16.24
C GLU A 221 18.40 -3.23 -14.78
N LEU A 222 17.69 -3.82 -13.81
CA LEU A 222 17.93 -3.60 -12.39
C LEU A 222 18.19 -4.86 -11.56
N ASP A 223 18.20 -6.04 -12.18
CA ASP A 223 18.32 -7.32 -11.47
C ASP A 223 17.23 -7.48 -10.38
N TRP A 224 16.02 -7.01 -10.67
CA TRP A 224 14.88 -7.10 -9.75
C TRP A 224 14.32 -8.52 -9.72
N HIS A 225 14.10 -9.08 -8.54
CA HIS A 225 13.58 -10.44 -8.37
C HIS A 225 12.21 -10.45 -7.70
N SER A 226 11.39 -11.44 -8.05
CA SER A 226 10.20 -11.83 -7.27
C SER A 226 10.53 -13.04 -6.39
N PRO A 227 9.88 -13.21 -5.23
CA PRO A 227 10.06 -14.40 -4.42
C PRO A 227 9.63 -15.65 -5.21
N PRO A 228 10.39 -16.76 -5.16
CA PRO A 228 10.04 -17.99 -5.88
C PRO A 228 8.76 -18.62 -5.33
N ASP A 229 8.51 -18.47 -4.04
CA ASP A 229 7.39 -19.09 -3.32
C ASP A 229 6.10 -18.26 -3.40
N TYR A 230 6.11 -17.11 -4.08
CA TYR A 230 4.93 -16.28 -4.26
C TYR A 230 4.31 -16.47 -5.65
N PRO A 231 3.01 -16.79 -5.74
CA PRO A 231 2.35 -16.99 -7.04
C PRO A 231 2.15 -15.66 -7.81
N SER A 232 2.25 -14.52 -7.11
CA SER A 232 2.08 -13.17 -7.66
C SER A 232 3.36 -12.35 -7.55
N THR A 233 3.66 -11.56 -8.58
CA THR A 233 4.71 -10.53 -8.53
C THR A 233 4.18 -9.19 -7.99
N TRP A 234 2.88 -9.09 -7.68
CA TRP A 234 2.24 -7.90 -7.13
C TRP A 234 2.01 -8.05 -5.62
N ARG A 235 2.14 -6.95 -4.88
CA ARG A 235 1.90 -6.83 -3.42
C ARG A 235 2.75 -7.68 -2.46
N PHE A 236 3.68 -8.52 -2.95
CA PHE A 236 4.58 -9.29 -2.08
C PHE A 236 5.52 -8.41 -1.22
N ASP A 237 5.64 -7.11 -1.50
CA ASP A 237 6.52 -6.20 -0.78
C ASP A 237 6.13 -5.96 0.69
N CYS A 238 4.97 -6.45 1.13
CA CYS A 238 4.51 -6.42 2.52
C CYS A 238 3.81 -7.72 2.94
N LYS A 239 4.38 -8.44 3.91
CA LYS A 239 3.82 -9.71 4.44
C LYS A 239 2.44 -9.57 5.11
N VAL A 240 2.05 -8.35 5.50
CA VAL A 240 0.68 -8.10 6.04
C VAL A 240 -0.38 -8.32 4.97
N ASP A 241 -0.02 -8.30 3.68
CA ASP A 241 -0.95 -8.59 2.59
C ASP A 241 -1.57 -9.98 2.72
N ASP A 242 -0.78 -10.98 3.10
CA ASP A 242 -1.23 -12.37 3.28
C ASP A 242 -2.24 -12.50 4.43
N VAL A 243 -2.06 -11.76 5.53
CA VAL A 243 -3.05 -11.70 6.63
C VAL A 243 -4.35 -11.06 6.17
N LYS A 244 -4.30 -9.98 5.36
CA LYS A 244 -5.53 -9.37 4.81
C LYS A 244 -6.23 -10.34 3.86
N ASN A 245 -5.49 -10.99 2.97
CA ASN A 245 -6.03 -11.93 1.99
C ASN A 245 -6.70 -13.12 2.68
N TYR A 246 -6.06 -13.67 3.72
CA TYR A 246 -6.63 -14.70 4.58
C TYR A 246 -8.00 -14.29 5.13
N ILE A 247 -8.07 -13.11 5.74
CA ILE A 247 -9.31 -12.59 6.33
C ILE A 247 -10.37 -12.35 5.24
N TYR A 248 -10.02 -11.67 4.15
CA TYR A 248 -11.00 -11.31 3.13
C TYR A 248 -11.56 -12.53 2.38
N LEU A 249 -10.75 -13.53 2.04
CA LEU A 249 -11.23 -14.76 1.42
C LEU A 249 -12.23 -15.51 2.31
N ARG A 250 -11.95 -15.58 3.62
CA ARG A 250 -12.86 -16.23 4.58
C ARG A 250 -14.15 -15.46 4.80
N LEU A 251 -14.10 -14.13 4.85
CA LEU A 251 -15.28 -13.32 5.14
C LEU A 251 -16.15 -13.04 3.91
N VAL A 252 -15.54 -12.55 2.82
CA VAL A 252 -16.25 -12.04 1.64
C VAL A 252 -15.91 -12.77 0.34
N GLY A 253 -14.94 -13.70 0.36
CA GLY A 253 -14.62 -14.56 -0.80
C GLY A 253 -13.83 -13.89 -1.92
N VAL A 254 -13.37 -12.65 -1.74
CA VAL A 254 -12.61 -11.88 -2.74
C VAL A 254 -11.42 -11.17 -2.09
N THR A 255 -10.37 -10.86 -2.83
CA THR A 255 -9.22 -10.06 -2.38
C THR A 255 -9.03 -8.80 -3.24
N GLU A 256 -7.94 -8.06 -3.00
CA GLU A 256 -7.54 -6.95 -3.88
C GLU A 256 -7.22 -7.43 -5.31
N LYS A 257 -6.82 -8.70 -5.48
CA LYS A 257 -6.46 -9.29 -6.78
C LYS A 257 -7.69 -9.43 -7.68
N ASP A 258 -8.85 -9.79 -7.11
CA ASP A 258 -10.12 -9.87 -7.83
C ASP A 258 -10.50 -8.53 -8.45
N ASP A 259 -10.43 -7.43 -7.68
CA ASP A 259 -10.67 -6.08 -8.20
C ASP A 259 -9.62 -5.66 -9.24
N PHE A 260 -8.34 -5.97 -8.98
CA PHE A 260 -7.22 -5.64 -9.86
C PHE A 260 -7.39 -6.28 -11.25
N TYR A 261 -7.61 -7.59 -11.31
CA TYR A 261 -7.78 -8.31 -12.58
C TYR A 261 -9.11 -7.98 -13.25
N SER A 262 -10.18 -7.79 -12.49
CA SER A 262 -11.48 -7.33 -13.02
C SER A 262 -11.34 -5.99 -13.75
N ARG A 263 -10.50 -5.08 -13.25
CA ARG A 263 -10.18 -3.81 -13.92
C ARG A 263 -9.29 -3.99 -15.15
N MET A 264 -8.29 -4.86 -15.09
CA MET A 264 -7.44 -5.17 -16.25
C MET A 264 -8.24 -5.76 -17.41
N VAL A 265 -9.20 -6.66 -17.12
CA VAL A 265 -10.14 -7.19 -18.12
C VAL A 265 -10.96 -6.07 -18.75
N ARG A 266 -11.57 -5.19 -17.94
CA ARG A 266 -12.34 -4.03 -18.46
C ARG A 266 -11.49 -3.05 -19.28
N ALA A 267 -10.20 -2.97 -18.99
CA ALA A 267 -9.25 -2.14 -19.73
C ALA A 267 -8.69 -2.82 -20.99
N GLY A 268 -9.08 -4.06 -21.28
CA GLY A 268 -8.58 -4.81 -22.43
C GLY A 268 -7.12 -5.26 -22.30
N LEU A 269 -6.55 -5.26 -21.08
CA LEU A 269 -5.16 -5.66 -20.83
C LEU A 269 -4.98 -7.16 -20.65
N MET A 270 -6.07 -7.90 -20.42
CA MET A 270 -6.08 -9.35 -20.30
C MET A 270 -7.50 -9.89 -20.57
N THR A 271 -7.59 -11.17 -20.89
CA THR A 271 -8.88 -11.87 -21.04
C THR A 271 -9.48 -12.26 -19.69
N ARG A 272 -10.79 -12.51 -19.67
CA ARG A 272 -11.50 -13.01 -18.48
C ARG A 272 -10.96 -14.36 -18.03
N ASP A 273 -10.66 -15.26 -18.96
CA ASP A 273 -10.21 -16.62 -18.64
C ASP A 273 -8.82 -16.61 -18.00
N GLU A 274 -7.90 -15.81 -18.54
CA GLU A 274 -6.59 -15.56 -17.92
C GLU A 274 -6.75 -14.98 -16.51
N ALA A 275 -7.69 -14.04 -16.32
CA ALA A 275 -7.95 -13.45 -15.01
C ALA A 275 -8.44 -14.48 -14.00
N LEU A 276 -9.37 -15.35 -14.39
CA LEU A 276 -9.90 -16.40 -13.50
C LEU A 276 -8.82 -17.41 -13.11
N VAL A 277 -7.95 -17.80 -14.04
CA VAL A 277 -6.81 -18.68 -13.74
C VAL A 277 -5.85 -18.02 -12.74
N ARG A 278 -5.52 -16.74 -12.96
CA ARG A 278 -4.63 -15.99 -12.06
C ARG A 278 -5.26 -15.76 -10.69
N VAL A 279 -6.52 -15.37 -10.61
CA VAL A 279 -7.23 -15.20 -9.34
C VAL A 279 -7.20 -16.51 -8.55
N LYS A 280 -7.53 -17.64 -9.19
CA LYS A 280 -7.55 -18.95 -8.53
C LYS A 280 -6.19 -19.31 -7.92
N ARG A 281 -5.11 -19.17 -8.71
CA ARG A 281 -3.74 -19.47 -8.27
C ARG A 281 -3.22 -18.46 -7.25
N GLU A 282 -3.39 -17.17 -7.52
CA GLU A 282 -2.76 -16.10 -6.76
C GLU A 282 -3.51 -15.75 -5.48
N ASN A 283 -4.77 -16.18 -5.32
CA ASN A 283 -5.49 -16.11 -4.04
C ASN A 283 -5.21 -17.31 -3.11
N GLU A 284 -4.35 -18.24 -3.48
CA GLU A 284 -3.85 -19.24 -2.53
C GLU A 284 -3.04 -18.53 -1.43
N VAL A 285 -3.43 -18.77 -0.18
CA VAL A 285 -2.80 -18.13 0.99
C VAL A 285 -1.89 -19.11 1.67
N ASP A 286 -0.62 -18.73 1.84
CA ASP A 286 0.33 -19.45 2.67
C ASP A 286 0.00 -19.24 4.16
N ILE A 287 -0.52 -20.29 4.80
CA ILE A 287 -0.92 -20.27 6.21
C ILE A 287 0.27 -20.12 7.14
N ASP A 288 1.44 -20.65 6.80
CA ASP A 288 2.62 -20.57 7.65
C ASP A 288 3.20 -19.16 7.65
N LEU A 289 3.13 -18.47 6.52
CA LEU A 289 3.43 -17.04 6.46
C LEU A 289 2.44 -16.21 7.29
N VAL A 290 1.13 -16.51 7.22
CA VAL A 290 0.12 -15.84 8.06
C VAL A 290 0.45 -16.04 9.55
N LYS A 291 0.78 -17.28 9.97
CA LYS A 291 1.21 -17.56 11.34
C LYS A 291 2.46 -16.76 11.71
N ALA A 292 3.47 -16.70 10.85
CA ALA A 292 4.71 -15.96 11.10
C ALA A 292 4.44 -14.47 11.33
N VAL A 293 3.63 -13.83 10.49
CA VAL A 293 3.27 -12.41 10.62
C VAL A 293 2.44 -12.16 11.89
N LEU A 294 1.51 -13.04 12.23
CA LEU A 294 0.73 -12.93 13.47
C LEU A 294 1.62 -13.12 14.71
N ALA A 295 2.62 -14.00 14.65
CA ALA A 295 3.59 -14.22 15.72
C ALA A 295 4.45 -12.98 15.99
N GLU A 296 4.85 -12.21 14.96
CA GLU A 296 5.57 -10.94 15.11
C GLU A 296 4.78 -9.91 15.94
N VAL A 297 3.44 -9.99 15.91
CA VAL A 297 2.56 -9.15 16.73
C VAL A 297 1.96 -9.91 17.92
N GLY A 298 2.46 -11.10 18.25
CA GLY A 298 2.08 -11.90 19.42
C GLY A 298 0.62 -12.39 19.42
N ILE A 299 0.08 -12.71 18.26
CA ILE A 299 -1.29 -13.21 18.08
C ILE A 299 -1.22 -14.62 17.52
N PRO A 300 -1.84 -15.63 18.16
CA PRO A 300 -1.91 -16.98 17.60
C PRO A 300 -3.02 -17.04 16.53
N LEU A 301 -2.83 -17.87 15.48
CA LEU A 301 -3.77 -18.00 14.36
C LEU A 301 -5.16 -18.40 14.84
N GLU A 302 -5.25 -19.30 15.82
CA GLU A 302 -6.52 -19.83 16.35
C GLU A 302 -7.38 -18.71 16.96
N ARG A 303 -6.76 -17.63 17.43
CA ARG A 303 -7.49 -16.46 17.93
C ARG A 303 -8.12 -15.66 16.79
N LEU A 304 -7.44 -15.57 15.66
CA LEU A 304 -7.97 -14.93 14.45
C LEU A 304 -9.11 -15.77 13.87
N ASP A 305 -8.94 -17.10 13.80
CA ASP A 305 -9.97 -18.03 13.32
C ASP A 305 -11.25 -17.94 14.14
N ARG A 306 -11.15 -18.00 15.47
CA ARG A 306 -12.32 -17.82 16.34
C ARG A 306 -13.05 -16.50 16.09
N ALA A 307 -12.34 -15.44 15.70
CA ALA A 307 -12.98 -14.16 15.39
C ALA A 307 -13.69 -14.18 14.04
N ILE A 308 -13.09 -14.83 13.03
CA ILE A 308 -13.71 -15.05 11.72
C ILE A 308 -14.97 -15.92 11.88
N ASP A 309 -14.90 -17.02 12.63
CA ASP A 309 -16.02 -17.94 12.82
C ASP A 309 -17.21 -17.24 13.50
N ARG A 310 -16.96 -16.47 14.58
CA ARG A 310 -18.00 -15.64 15.20
C ARG A 310 -18.67 -14.65 14.25
N TYR A 311 -17.91 -14.09 13.31
CA TYR A 311 -18.49 -13.19 12.32
C TYR A 311 -19.41 -13.95 11.36
N LEU A 312 -18.97 -15.11 10.88
CA LEU A 312 -19.72 -15.95 9.95
C LEU A 312 -21.00 -16.51 10.58
N GLU A 313 -20.95 -16.91 11.86
CA GLU A 313 -22.13 -17.33 12.62
C GLU A 313 -23.18 -16.22 12.72
N ALA A 314 -22.76 -14.96 12.89
CA ALA A 314 -23.64 -13.80 12.95
C ALA A 314 -24.14 -13.33 11.57
N HIS A 315 -23.48 -13.73 10.48
CA HIS A 315 -23.78 -13.32 9.11
C HIS A 315 -23.72 -14.53 8.16
N PRO A 316 -24.67 -15.48 8.28
CA PRO A 316 -24.72 -16.63 7.38
C PRO A 316 -24.88 -16.18 5.93
N ARG A 317 -24.15 -16.85 5.03
CA ARG A 317 -24.14 -16.57 3.58
C ARG A 317 -25.40 -17.08 2.91
#